data_AF-A0A7W0QK91-F1
#
_entry.id   AF-A0A7W0QK91-F1
#
_cell.length_a   1.000
_cell.length_b   1.000
_cell.length_c   1.000
_cell.angle_alpha   90.00
_cell.angle_beta   90.00
_cell.angle_gamma   90.00
#
_symmetry.space_group_name_H-M   'P 1'
#
loop_
_entity.id
_entity.type
_entity.pdbx_description
1 polymer ?
#
loop_
_entity_poly.entity_id
_entity_poly.type
_entity_poly.pdbx_seq_one_letter_code
_entity_poly.pdbx_strand_id
1 'polypeptide(L)' 'MSVRPPAAERLANPAAMLSRSDLRELGLERRAVDAVFRALPVVVLPGYSRPLVKVADYLELVERSTFTEERVR' A
#
# COMPACT_ATOMS: atom_id res chain seq x y z
N MET A 1 -24.53 -3.17 5.72
CA MET A 1 -23.32 -2.37 5.38
C MET A 1 -22.11 -3.15 5.86
N SER A 2 -21.27 -3.66 4.96
CA SER A 2 -20.03 -4.33 5.39
C SER A 2 -19.10 -3.26 5.95
N VAL A 3 -18.89 -3.25 7.26
CA VAL A 3 -17.87 -2.39 7.89
C VAL A 3 -16.52 -2.94 7.44
N ARG A 4 -15.97 -2.37 6.37
CA ARG A 4 -14.62 -2.69 5.95
C ARG A 4 -13.68 -2.17 7.04
N PRO A 5 -12.75 -2.98 7.56
CA PRO A 5 -11.77 -2.51 8.54
C PRO A 5 -11.02 -1.28 8.00
N PRO A 6 -10.71 -0.27 8.83
CA PRO A 6 -9.84 0.83 8.48
C PRO A 6 -8.56 0.36 7.79
N ALA A 7 -8.01 1.18 6.90
CA ALA A 7 -6.80 0.82 6.16
C ALA A 7 -5.63 0.44 7.10
N ALA A 8 -5.51 1.15 8.23
CA ALA A 8 -4.51 0.89 9.25
C ALA A 8 -4.64 -0.51 9.86
N GLU A 9 -5.85 -0.98 10.16
CA GLU A 9 -6.07 -2.33 10.73
C GLU A 9 -5.68 -3.43 9.74
N ARG A 10 -5.81 -3.20 8.43
CA ARG A 10 -5.42 -4.17 7.41
C ARG A 10 -3.92 -4.35 7.30
N LEU A 11 -3.12 -3.39 7.79
CA LEU A 11 -1.65 -3.52 7.79
C LEU A 11 -1.17 -4.70 8.65
N ALA A 12 -1.97 -5.16 9.62
CA ALA A 12 -1.68 -6.34 10.42
C ALA A 12 -1.82 -7.67 9.63
N ASN A 13 -2.44 -7.66 8.45
CA ASN A 13 -2.60 -8.82 7.60
C ASN A 13 -1.81 -8.66 6.28
N PRO A 14 -0.62 -9.28 6.15
CA PRO A 14 0.20 -9.19 4.94
C PRO A 14 -0.49 -9.68 3.66
N ALA A 15 -1.47 -10.58 3.78
CA ALA A 15 -2.24 -11.11 2.64
C ALA A 15 -3.38 -10.19 2.21
N ALA A 16 -3.67 -9.11 2.97
CA ALA A 16 -4.68 -8.14 2.59
C ALA A 16 -4.21 -7.26 1.42
N MET A 17 -5.17 -6.53 0.86
CA MET A 17 -4.99 -5.67 -0.31
C MET A 17 -5.27 -4.21 0.03
N LEU A 18 -4.47 -3.32 -0.56
CA LEU A 18 -4.62 -1.87 -0.45
C LEU A 18 -4.99 -1.28 -1.81
N SER A 19 -6.04 -0.49 -1.83
CA SER A 19 -6.41 0.37 -2.94
C SER A 19 -5.75 1.73 -2.82
N ARG A 20 -5.83 2.54 -3.87
CA ARG A 20 -5.43 3.95 -3.82
C ARG A 20 -6.14 4.73 -2.70
N SER A 21 -7.40 4.43 -2.41
CA SER A 21 -8.12 5.10 -1.32
C SER A 21 -7.58 4.72 0.05
N ASP A 22 -7.21 3.44 0.24
CA ASP A 22 -6.63 2.98 1.50
C ASP A 22 -5.26 3.65 1.75
N LEU A 23 -4.42 3.79 0.71
CA LEU A 23 -3.16 4.53 0.85
C LEU A 23 -3.35 6.01 1.20
N ARG A 24 -4.40 6.66 0.65
CA ARG A 24 -4.75 8.05 1.03
C ARG A 24 -5.23 8.13 2.47
N GLU A 25 -5.99 7.14 2.94
CA GLU A 25 -6.42 7.02 4.33
C GLU A 25 -5.23 6.84 5.28
N LEU A 26 -4.18 6.14 4.84
CA LEU A 26 -2.89 6.03 5.55
C LEU A 26 -2.05 7.32 5.54
N GLY A 27 -2.53 8.40 4.92
CA GLY A 27 -1.87 9.71 4.91
C GLY A 27 -1.01 9.99 3.68
N LEU A 28 -0.99 9.12 2.67
CA LEU A 28 -0.20 9.38 1.45
C LEU A 28 -0.90 10.40 0.55
N GLU A 29 -0.13 11.41 0.16
CA GLU A 29 -0.53 12.33 -0.91
C GLU A 29 -0.66 11.61 -2.26
N ARG A 30 -1.41 12.19 -3.21
CA ARG A 30 -1.64 11.61 -4.53
C ARG A 30 -0.35 11.15 -5.24
N ARG A 31 0.69 11.98 -5.23
CA ARG A 31 1.98 11.65 -5.87
C ARG A 31 2.68 10.45 -5.23
N ALA A 32 2.56 10.30 -3.90
CA ALA A 32 3.12 9.17 -3.17
C ALA A 32 2.33 7.89 -3.48
N VAL A 33 1.01 7.98 -3.54
CA VAL A 33 0.15 6.87 -4.00
C VAL A 33 0.53 6.41 -5.41
N ASP A 34 0.74 7.35 -6.34
CA ASP A 34 1.16 7.01 -7.70
C ASP A 34 2.55 6.37 -7.73
N ALA A 35 3.48 6.83 -6.88
CA ALA A 35 4.80 6.22 -6.73
C ALA A 35 4.71 4.76 -6.24
N VAL A 36 3.89 4.49 -5.23
CA VAL A 36 3.66 3.12 -4.72
C VAL A 36 3.13 2.20 -5.82
N PHE A 37 2.09 2.62 -6.55
CA PHE A 37 1.50 1.82 -7.62
C PHE A 37 2.40 1.65 -8.86
N ARG A 38 3.43 2.49 -9.03
CA ARG A 38 4.46 2.32 -10.07
C ARG A 38 5.59 1.40 -9.63
N ALA A 39 5.87 1.34 -8.33
CA ALA A 39 6.97 0.56 -7.76
C ALA A 39 6.59 -0.90 -7.46
N LEU A 40 5.30 -1.17 -7.21
CA LEU A 40 4.84 -2.48 -6.75
C LEU A 40 4.10 -3.29 -7.83
N PRO A 41 4.11 -4.63 -7.73
CA PRO A 41 3.22 -5.49 -8.51
C PRO A 41 1.75 -5.13 -8.24
N VAL A 42 1.02 -4.81 -9.31
CA VAL A 42 -0.39 -4.45 -9.22
C VAL A 42 -1.26 -5.68 -9.47
N VAL A 43 -2.20 -5.93 -8.56
CA VAL A 43 -3.25 -6.95 -8.70
C VAL A 43 -4.47 -6.33 -9.36
N VAL A 44 -4.87 -6.92 -10.49
CA VAL A 44 -6.12 -6.61 -11.19
C VAL A 44 -6.99 -7.86 -11.18
N LEU A 45 -8.18 -7.77 -10.57
CA LEU A 45 -9.12 -8.88 -10.51
C LEU A 45 -10.16 -8.74 -11.63
N PRO A 46 -10.50 -9.82 -12.36
CA PRO A 46 -11.57 -9.78 -13.36
C PRO A 46 -12.88 -9.25 -12.77
N GLY A 47 -13.49 -8.28 -13.45
CA GLY A 47 -14.72 -7.63 -12.98
C GLY A 47 -14.53 -6.55 -11.90
N TYR A 48 -13.29 -6.32 -11.44
CA TYR A 48 -12.97 -5.26 -10.49
C TYR A 48 -12.09 -4.18 -11.13
N SER A 49 -12.67 -3.00 -11.34
CA SER A 49 -12.01 -1.93 -12.10
C SER A 49 -10.85 -1.25 -11.37
N ARG A 50 -10.69 -1.48 -10.05
CA ARG A 50 -9.70 -0.77 -9.24
C ARG A 50 -8.47 -1.65 -9.01
N PRO A 51 -7.27 -1.20 -9.38
CA PRO A 51 -6.05 -1.93 -9.09
C PRO A 51 -5.76 -1.90 -7.59
N LEU A 52 -5.11 -2.97 -7.12
CA LEU A 52 -4.73 -3.19 -5.73
C LEU A 52 -3.24 -3.51 -5.65
N VAL A 53 -2.65 -3.26 -4.49
CA VAL A 53 -1.31 -3.78 -4.12
C VAL A 53 -1.45 -4.61 -2.85
N LYS A 54 -0.53 -5.55 -2.61
CA LYS A 54 -0.54 -6.33 -1.37
C LYS A 54 0.00 -5.49 -0.21
N VAL A 55 -0.52 -5.75 0.99
CA VAL A 55 0.02 -5.17 2.23
C VAL A 55 1.48 -5.56 2.42
N ALA A 56 1.84 -6.83 2.18
CA ALA A 56 3.23 -7.30 2.30
C ALA A 56 4.20 -6.46 1.44
N ASP A 57 3.87 -6.28 0.15
CA ASP A 57 4.71 -5.52 -0.79
C ASP A 57 4.81 -4.05 -0.39
N TYR A 58 3.73 -3.46 0.13
CA TYR A 58 3.72 -2.10 0.63
C TYR A 58 4.60 -1.91 1.87
N LEU A 59 4.49 -2.79 2.86
CA LEU A 59 5.31 -2.74 4.08
C LEU A 59 6.79 -2.90 3.75
N GLU A 60 7.12 -3.82 2.86
CA GLU A 60 8.49 -4.03 2.39
C GLU A 60 9.04 -2.81 1.64
N LEU A 61 8.23 -2.14 0.81
CA LEU A 61 8.62 -0.89 0.15
C LEU A 61 8.93 0.21 1.17
N VAL A 62 8.08 0.36 2.19
CA VAL A 62 8.28 1.36 3.25
C VAL A 62 9.56 1.06 4.02
N GLU A 63 9.79 -0.19 4.41
CA GLU A 63 11.01 -0.60 5.12
C GLU A 63 12.27 -0.28 4.30
N ARG A 64 12.29 -0.64 3.01
CA ARG A 64 13.42 -0.37 2.11
C ARG A 64 13.64 1.13 1.85
N SER A 65 12.57 1.92 1.92
CA SER A 65 12.59 3.38 1.69
C SER A 65 12.85 4.18 2.96
N THR A 66 12.79 3.54 4.14
CA THR A 66 13.12 4.16 5.41
C THR A 66 14.63 4.25 5.52
N PHE A 67 15.15 5.48 5.52
CA PHE A 67 16.56 5.72 5.81
C PHE A 67 16.80 5.52 7.31
N THR A 68 17.55 4.49 7.67
CA THR A 68 18.22 4.38 8.97
C THR A 68 19.64 4.91 8.84
N GLU A 69 20.18 5.54 9.89
CA GLU A 69 21.47 6.27 9.89
C GLU A 69 22.66 5.44 9.35
N GLU A 70 22.54 4.11 9.29
CA GLU A 70 23.52 3.19 8.72
C GLU A 70 23.67 3.26 7.18
N ARG A 71 22.76 3.95 6.48
CA ARG A 71 22.79 4.11 5.01
C ARG A 71 23.28 5.48 4.54
N VAL A 72 23.93 6.26 5.40
CA VAL A 72 24.61 7.50 5.00
C VAL A 72 26.01 7.14 4.48
N ARG A 73 26.18 7.15 3.15
CA ARG A 73 27.49 7.22 2.50
C ARG A 73 27.52 8.37 1.52
#